data_AF-A0A933FW67-F1
#
_entry.id   AF-A0A933FW67-F1
#
_cell.length_a   1.000
_cell.length_b   1.000
_cell.length_c   1.000
_cell.angle_alpha   90.00
_cell.angle_beta   90.00
_cell.angle_gamma   90.00
#
_symmetry.space_group_name_H-M   'P 1'
#
loop_
_entity.id
_entity.type
_entity.pdbx_description
1 polymer ?
#
loop_
_entity_poly.entity_id
_entity_poly.type
_entity_poly.pdbx_seq_one_letter_code
_entity_poly.pdbx_strand_id
1 'polypeptide(L)'
;MKIDWSFIKQIFVALVGMGVIAAYPLYRFAPSEVTEAAIMGAALTTVNVLLGYAAIEYSFGKSITTFFKYVLGGMGIRLLLMALILVVLIKTFQFHAGALVGSMGISYLIFLTLEILFIQKKVDIKDDE
;
A
#
# COMPACT_ATOMS: atom_id res chain seq x y z
N MET A 1 -8.38 -20.57 2.24
CA MET A 1 -7.86 -19.20 2.41
C MET A 1 -8.73 -18.51 3.46
N LYS A 2 -8.28 -18.41 4.71
CA LYS A 2 -9.02 -17.64 5.73
C LYS A 2 -8.53 -16.20 5.62
N ILE A 3 -9.36 -15.32 5.07
CA ILE A 3 -9.03 -13.90 4.97
C ILE A 3 -8.98 -13.35 6.40
N ASP A 4 -7.80 -12.87 6.81
CA ASP A 4 -7.62 -12.18 8.08
C ASP A 4 -8.26 -10.78 7.97
N TRP A 5 -9.52 -10.73 8.39
CA TRP A 5 -10.35 -9.54 8.39
C TRP A 5 -9.76 -8.42 9.24
N SER A 6 -8.88 -8.73 10.21
CA SER A 6 -8.21 -7.73 11.04
C SER A 6 -7.28 -6.85 10.21
N PHE A 7 -6.57 -7.42 9.24
CA PHE A 7 -5.63 -6.68 8.41
C PHE A 7 -6.35 -5.73 7.44
N ILE A 8 -7.43 -6.19 6.82
CA ILE A 8 -8.27 -5.34 5.93
C ILE A 8 -8.87 -4.17 6.72
N LYS A 9 -9.32 -4.41 7.95
CA LYS A 9 -9.77 -3.34 8.84
C LYS A 9 -8.66 -2.32 9.14
N GLN A 10 -7.44 -2.77 9.39
CA GLN A 10 -6.30 -1.87 9.63
C GLN A 10 -5.99 -1.00 8.41
N ILE A 11 -5.97 -1.57 7.21
CA ILE A 11 -5.81 -0.80 5.97
C ILE A 11 -6.94 0.23 5.84
N PHE A 12 -8.18 -0.16 6.07
CA PHE A 12 -9.33 0.75 5.97
C PHE A 12 -9.25 1.89 6.98
N VAL A 13 -8.94 1.58 8.25
CA VAL A 13 -8.76 2.60 9.30
C VAL A 13 -7.61 3.55 8.96
N ALA A 14 -6.49 3.03 8.46
CA ALA A 14 -5.36 3.85 8.03
C ALA A 14 -5.75 4.75 6.85
N LEU A 15 -6.46 4.22 5.86
CA LEU A 15 -6.94 4.99 4.70
C LEU A 15 -7.91 6.10 5.11
N VAL A 16 -8.88 5.80 5.97
CA VAL A 16 -9.83 6.80 6.48
C VAL A 16 -9.12 7.84 7.34
N GLY A 17 -8.22 7.41 8.22
CA GLY A 17 -7.43 8.31 9.07
C GLY A 17 -6.58 9.27 8.24
N MET A 18 -5.84 8.75 7.25
CA MET A 18 -5.09 9.56 6.29
C MET A 18 -6.00 10.52 5.52
N GLY A 19 -7.16 10.03 5.05
CA GLY A 19 -8.14 10.85 4.33
C GLY A 19 -8.65 12.02 5.16
N VAL A 20 -9.00 11.79 6.43
CA VAL A 20 -9.45 12.85 7.35
C VAL A 20 -8.34 13.87 7.62
N ILE A 21 -7.11 13.41 7.86
CA ILE A 21 -5.95 14.29 8.09
C ILE A 21 -5.64 15.12 6.84
N ALA A 22 -5.71 14.51 5.65
CA ALA A 22 -5.43 15.15 4.38
C ALA A 22 -6.59 16.04 3.89
N ALA A 23 -7.82 15.83 4.36
CA ALA A 23 -8.99 16.57 3.91
C ALA A 23 -8.88 18.08 4.15
N TYR A 24 -8.42 18.50 5.32
CA TYR A 24 -8.28 19.93 5.66
C TYR A 24 -7.28 20.66 4.74
N PRO A 25 -6.01 20.21 4.58
CA PRO A 25 -5.07 20.90 3.70
C PRO A 25 -5.48 20.81 2.23
N LEU A 26 -6.06 19.68 1.79
CA LEU A 26 -6.53 19.54 0.41
C LEU A 26 -7.69 20.49 0.11
N TYR A 27 -8.68 20.58 1.00
CA TYR A 27 -9.83 21.47 0.78
C TYR A 27 -9.43 22.96 0.80
N ARG A 28 -8.45 23.33 1.62
CA ARG A 28 -8.09 24.74 1.83
C ARG A 28 -7.03 25.26 0.86
N PHE A 29 -6.07 24.43 0.45
CA PHE A 29 -4.86 24.89 -0.25
C PHE A 29 -4.62 24.20 -1.60
N ALA A 30 -5.33 23.11 -1.92
CA ALA A 30 -5.04 22.34 -3.12
C ALA A 30 -6.02 22.66 -4.28
N PRO A 31 -5.50 22.86 -5.51
CA PRO A 31 -6.35 22.83 -6.70
C PRO A 31 -6.91 21.42 -6.93
N SER A 32 -7.96 21.31 -7.76
CA SER A 32 -8.62 20.03 -8.08
C SER A 32 -7.63 18.97 -8.58
N GLU A 33 -6.69 19.36 -9.44
CA GLU A 33 -5.63 18.52 -10.00
C GLU A 33 -4.76 17.84 -8.93
N VAL A 34 -4.45 18.56 -7.85
CA VAL A 34 -3.65 18.06 -6.72
C VAL A 34 -4.46 17.08 -5.88
N THR A 35 -5.76 17.34 -5.71
CA THR A 35 -6.66 16.45 -4.97
C THR A 35 -6.86 15.13 -5.72
N GLU A 36 -7.08 15.17 -7.03
CA GLU A 36 -7.20 13.97 -7.85
C GLU A 36 -5.90 13.16 -7.86
N ALA A 37 -4.74 13.83 -7.99
CA ALA A 37 -3.44 13.19 -7.89
C ALA A 37 -3.23 12.50 -6.52
N ALA A 38 -3.66 13.15 -5.43
CA ALA A 38 -3.55 12.60 -4.08
C ALA A 38 -4.45 11.37 -3.88
N ILE A 39 -5.69 11.42 -4.38
CA ILE A 39 -6.64 10.30 -4.32
C ILE A 39 -6.10 9.12 -5.14
N MET A 40 -5.59 9.36 -6.35
CA MET A 40 -5.01 8.31 -7.17
C MET A 40 -3.76 7.69 -6.54
N GLY A 41 -2.91 8.49 -5.91
CA GLY A 41 -1.75 7.99 -5.17
C GLY A 41 -2.15 7.09 -4.00
N ALA A 42 -3.15 7.50 -3.23
CA ALA A 42 -3.71 6.69 -2.14
C ALA A 42 -4.37 5.40 -2.65
N ALA A 43 -5.12 5.46 -3.76
CA ALA A 43 -5.74 4.29 -4.37
C ALA A 43 -4.68 3.28 -4.86
N LEU A 44 -3.65 3.75 -5.56
CA LEU A 44 -2.59 2.92 -6.11
C LEU A 44 -1.79 2.20 -5.00
N THR A 45 -1.47 2.92 -3.94
CA THR A 45 -0.78 2.34 -2.77
C THR A 45 -1.66 1.36 -1.99
N THR A 46 -2.97 1.59 -1.96
CA THR A 46 -3.94 0.65 -1.37
C THR A 46 -3.96 -0.67 -2.15
N VAL A 47 -3.99 -0.63 -3.48
CA VAL A 47 -3.86 -1.83 -4.30
C VAL A 47 -2.54 -2.55 -4.04
N ASN A 48 -1.44 -1.80 -3.93
CA ASN A 48 -0.12 -2.37 -3.62
C ASN A 48 -0.10 -3.14 -2.29
N VAL A 49 -0.68 -2.60 -1.21
CA VAL A 49 -0.69 -3.30 0.09
C VAL A 49 -1.62 -4.51 0.08
N LEU A 50 -2.74 -4.46 -0.67
CA LEU A 50 -3.63 -5.62 -0.82
C LEU A 50 -2.95 -6.77 -1.60
N LEU A 51 -2.13 -6.46 -2.60
CA LEU A 51 -1.29 -7.46 -3.28
C LEU A 51 -0.20 -8.01 -2.34
N GLY A 52 0.34 -7.15 -1.47
CA GLY A 52 1.21 -7.53 -0.34
C GLY A 52 0.59 -8.59 0.55
N TYR A 53 -0.59 -8.27 1.07
CA TYR A 53 -1.39 -9.17 1.87
C TYR A 53 -1.64 -10.51 1.19
N ALA A 54 -2.08 -10.49 -0.07
CA ALA A 54 -2.33 -11.72 -0.82
C ALA A 54 -1.06 -12.58 -0.98
N ALA A 55 0.10 -11.97 -1.24
CA ALA A 55 1.37 -12.68 -1.35
C ALA A 55 1.81 -13.30 -0.01
N ILE A 56 1.63 -12.59 1.10
CA ILE A 56 1.91 -13.10 2.45
C ILE A 56 0.97 -14.26 2.75
N GLU A 57 -0.34 -14.11 2.57
CA GLU A 57 -1.33 -15.16 2.85
C GLU A 57 -1.08 -16.42 2.01
N TYR A 58 -0.72 -16.26 0.74
CA TYR A 58 -0.43 -17.37 -0.17
C TYR A 58 0.86 -18.14 0.17
N SER A 59 1.85 -17.43 0.70
CA SER A 59 3.17 -17.99 0.98
C SER A 59 3.36 -18.40 2.44
N PHE A 60 2.45 -17.96 3.32
CA PHE A 60 2.44 -18.35 4.72
C PHE A 60 2.22 -19.87 4.87
N GLY A 61 3.00 -20.50 5.76
CA GLY A 61 2.99 -21.96 5.94
C GLY A 61 3.80 -22.75 4.90
N LYS A 62 4.34 -22.10 3.85
CA LYS A 62 5.29 -22.73 2.91
C LYS A 62 6.73 -22.60 3.43
N SER A 63 7.69 -23.19 2.70
CA SER A 63 9.10 -23.07 3.03
C SER A 63 9.56 -21.61 3.05
N ILE A 64 10.54 -21.30 3.90
CA ILE A 64 11.07 -19.94 4.08
C ILE A 64 11.58 -19.34 2.74
N THR A 65 12.19 -20.17 1.89
CA THR A 65 12.64 -19.77 0.54
C THR A 65 11.46 -19.37 -0.36
N THR A 66 10.34 -20.06 -0.25
CA THR A 66 9.12 -19.74 -0.99
C THR A 66 8.50 -18.45 -0.47
N PHE A 67 8.44 -18.28 0.86
CA PHE A 67 7.98 -17.05 1.49
C PHE A 67 8.76 -15.83 1.00
N PHE A 68 10.10 -15.85 1.11
CA PHE A 68 10.93 -14.75 0.63
C PHE A 68 10.79 -14.49 -0.87
N LYS A 69 10.69 -15.54 -1.69
CA LYS A 69 10.49 -15.39 -3.14
C LYS A 69 9.20 -14.65 -3.48
N TYR A 70 8.09 -14.95 -2.81
CA TYR A 70 6.81 -14.30 -3.09
C TYR A 70 6.67 -12.93 -2.43
N VAL A 71 7.16 -12.76 -1.20
CA VAL A 71 7.05 -11.48 -0.47
C VAL A 71 8.07 -10.47 -0.98
N LEU A 72 9.37 -10.78 -0.93
CA LEU A 72 10.42 -9.86 -1.41
C LEU A 72 10.48 -9.78 -2.93
N GLY A 73 10.39 -10.93 -3.62
CA GLY A 73 10.36 -10.93 -5.08
C GLY A 73 9.10 -10.25 -5.63
N GLY A 74 7.95 -10.48 -4.99
CA GLY A 74 6.71 -9.77 -5.29
C GLY A 74 6.83 -8.27 -5.05
N MET A 75 7.47 -7.85 -3.96
CA MET A 75 7.72 -6.43 -3.68
C MET A 75 8.51 -5.74 -4.81
N GLY A 76 9.55 -6.39 -5.34
CA GLY A 76 10.30 -5.87 -6.49
C GLY A 76 9.43 -5.66 -7.74
N ILE A 77 8.59 -6.65 -8.08
CA ILE A 77 7.66 -6.54 -9.21
C ILE A 77 6.63 -5.44 -8.97
N ARG A 78 6.07 -5.35 -7.76
CA ARG A 78 5.10 -4.31 -7.41
C ARG A 78 5.70 -2.91 -7.51
N LEU A 79 6.94 -2.71 -7.09
CA LEU A 79 7.63 -1.42 -7.22
C LEU A 79 7.83 -1.02 -8.68
N LEU A 80 8.23 -1.97 -9.54
CA LEU A 80 8.35 -1.72 -10.98
C LEU A 80 6.99 -1.36 -11.60
N LEU A 81 5.94 -2.08 -11.23
CA LEU A 81 4.58 -1.83 -11.70
C LEU A 81 4.05 -0.47 -11.22
N MET A 82 4.30 -0.11 -9.97
CA MET A 82 3.97 1.22 -9.43
C MET A 82 4.72 2.32 -10.16
N ALA A 83 6.02 2.14 -10.44
CA ALA A 83 6.80 3.10 -11.20
C ALA A 83 6.26 3.28 -12.63
N LEU A 84 5.90 2.18 -13.29
CA LEU A 84 5.29 2.21 -14.63
C LEU A 84 3.96 2.96 -14.62
N ILE A 85 3.06 2.64 -13.68
CA ILE A 85 1.77 3.32 -13.55
C ILE A 85 1.97 4.80 -13.26
N LEU A 86 2.91 5.14 -12.38
CA LEU A 86 3.24 6.53 -12.06
C LEU A 86 3.68 7.31 -13.31
N VAL A 87 4.55 6.72 -14.14
CA VAL A 87 4.98 7.33 -15.41
C VAL A 87 3.78 7.55 -16.36
N VAL A 88 2.88 6.57 -16.47
CA VAL A 88 1.67 6.68 -17.30
C VAL A 88 0.74 7.77 -16.78
N LEU A 89 0.50 7.82 -15.47
CA LEU A 89 -0.36 8.84 -14.84
C LEU A 89 0.20 10.25 -15.06
N ILE A 90 1.51 10.44 -14.91
CA ILE A 90 2.13 11.75 -15.12
C ILE A 90 2.13 12.13 -16.60
N LYS A 91 2.53 11.23 -17.51
CA LYS A 91 2.68 11.58 -18.93
C LYS A 91 1.36 11.67 -19.69
N THR A 92 0.42 10.77 -19.42
CA THR A 92 -0.83 10.68 -20.18
C THR A 92 -1.93 11.53 -19.56
N PHE A 93 -2.08 11.51 -18.23
CA PHE A 93 -3.14 12.22 -17.52
C PHE A 93 -2.69 13.58 -16.96
N GLN A 94 -1.41 13.94 -17.12
CA GLN A 94 -0.86 15.22 -16.67
C GLN A 94 -1.08 15.48 -15.17
N PHE A 95 -1.14 14.41 -14.36
CA PHE A 95 -1.28 14.54 -12.92
C PHE A 95 -0.12 15.33 -12.30
N HIS A 96 -0.42 16.14 -11.28
CA HIS A 96 0.59 16.91 -10.57
C HIS A 96 1.59 15.98 -9.87
N ALA A 97 2.78 15.85 -10.46
CA ALA A 97 3.79 14.85 -10.07
C ALA A 97 4.12 14.90 -8.57
N GLY A 98 4.30 16.10 -8.01
CA GLY A 98 4.63 16.26 -6.58
C GLY A 98 3.53 15.76 -5.64
N ALA A 99 2.25 15.93 -6.03
CA ALA A 99 1.12 15.50 -5.22
C ALA A 99 0.91 13.99 -5.31
N LEU A 100 1.05 13.44 -6.52
CA LEU A 100 0.99 12.00 -6.76
C LEU A 100 2.11 11.27 -6.02
N VAL A 101 3.37 11.69 -6.20
CA VAL A 101 4.52 11.06 -5.54
C VAL A 101 4.44 11.25 -4.02
N GLY A 102 4.06 12.43 -3.54
CA GLY A 102 3.96 12.72 -2.11
C GLY A 102 2.89 11.88 -1.41
N SER A 103 1.68 11.82 -1.97
CA SER A 103 0.60 10.99 -1.44
C SER A 103 0.94 9.50 -1.49
N MET A 104 1.55 9.04 -2.60
CA MET A 104 2.04 7.67 -2.71
C MET A 104 3.11 7.36 -1.66
N GLY A 105 4.10 8.23 -1.48
CA GLY A 105 5.19 8.02 -0.53
C GLY A 105 4.67 7.89 0.91
N ILE A 106 3.83 8.82 1.35
CA ILE A 106 3.26 8.81 2.71
C ILE A 106 2.41 7.56 2.93
N SER A 107 1.48 7.29 2.01
CA SER A 107 0.57 6.14 2.12
C SER A 107 1.33 4.81 2.05
N TYR A 108 2.33 4.73 1.18
CA TYR A 108 3.18 3.54 1.05
C TYR A 108 3.95 3.25 2.33
N LEU A 109 4.53 4.27 2.98
CA LEU A 109 5.26 4.07 4.24
C LEU A 109 4.34 3.53 5.34
N ILE A 110 3.15 4.10 5.49
CA ILE A 110 2.16 3.65 6.48
C ILE A 110 1.75 2.20 6.20
N PHE A 111 1.45 1.88 4.94
CA PHE A 111 1.06 0.52 4.55
C PHE A 111 2.19 -0.48 4.64
N LEU A 112 3.44 -0.08 4.38
CA LEU A 112 4.61 -0.92 4.57
C LEU A 112 4.82 -1.26 6.04
N THR A 113 4.63 -0.29 6.94
CA THR A 113 4.65 -0.54 8.39
C THR A 113 3.57 -1.55 8.78
N LEU A 114 2.34 -1.40 8.27
CA LEU A 114 1.28 -2.39 8.53
C LEU A 114 1.64 -3.78 7.99
N GLU A 115 2.21 -3.86 6.79
CA GLU A 115 2.65 -5.14 6.18
C GLU A 115 3.70 -5.83 7.05
N ILE A 116 4.70 -5.09 7.55
CA ILE A 116 5.74 -5.63 8.44
C ILE A 116 5.15 -6.11 9.77
N LEU A 117 4.28 -5.30 10.40
CA LEU A 117 3.61 -5.67 11.65
C LEU A 117 2.75 -6.92 11.49
N PHE A 118 2.07 -7.07 10.35
CA PHE A 118 1.29 -8.25 10.03
C PHE A 118 2.16 -9.50 9.89
N ILE A 119 3.29 -9.41 9.19
CA ILE A 119 4.25 -10.52 9.08
C ILE A 119 4.75 -10.92 10.46
N GLN A 120 5.16 -9.96 11.29
CA GLN A 120 5.66 -10.22 12.65
C GLN A 120 4.62 -10.95 13.50
N LYS A 121 3.38 -10.43 13.54
CA LYS A 121 2.27 -11.06 14.28
C LYS A 121 2.01 -12.49 13.81
N LYS A 122 2.12 -12.76 12.52
CA LYS A 122 1.87 -14.10 11.97
C LYS A 122 3.01 -15.08 12.28
N VAL A 123 4.25 -14.59 12.35
CA VAL A 123 5.41 -15.41 12.75
C VAL A 123 5.34 -15.76 14.24
N ASP A 124 5.02 -14.79 15.11
CA ASP A 124 4.92 -14.97 16.56
C ASP A 124 3.91 -16.07 16.95
N ILE A 125 2.72 -16.06 16.34
CA ILE A 125 1.68 -17.08 16.56
C ILE A 125 2.16 -18.50 16.23
N LYS A 126 3.11 -18.66 15.31
CA LYS A 126 3.60 -19.99 14.90
C LYS A 126 4.62 -20.56 15.90
N ASP A 127 5.34 -19.72 16.63
CA ASP A 127 6.30 -20.20 17.64
C ASP A 127 5.59 -20.66 18.93
N ASP A 128 4.30 -20.31 19.10
CA ASP A 128 3.46 -20.73 20.23
C ASP A 128 2.67 -22.06 19.99
N GLU A 129 2.66 -22.61 18.77
CA GLU A 129 2.03 -23.91 18.41
C GLU A 129 3.04 -25.08 18.37
#